data_AF-A0A0L8VAT4-F1
#
_entry.id   AF-A0A0L8VAT4-F1
#
_cell.length_a   1.000
_cell.length_b   1.000
_cell.length_c   1.000
_cell.angle_alpha   90.00
_cell.angle_beta   90.00
_cell.angle_gamma   90.00
#
_symmetry.space_group_name_H-M   'P 1'
#
loop_
_entity.id
_entity.type
_entity.pdbx_description
1 polymer ?
#
loop_
_entity_poly.entity_id
_entity_poly.type
_entity_poly.pdbx_seq_one_letter_code
_entity_poly.pdbx_strand_id
1 'polypeptide(L)' 'MKRIIKQVFFGLVLMVALTGMKVKATSAPLKPEIEPELELESWMIDESFWYQLPGELTPATDDALEIEAWMTDDSYWQ' A
#
# COMPACT_ATOMS: atom_id res chain seq x y z
N MET A 1 25.31 -42.45 -22.06
CA MET A 1 25.17 -41.19 -21.28
C MET A 1 23.77 -40.56 -21.41
N LYS A 2 23.31 -40.18 -22.62
CA LYS A 2 22.01 -39.50 -22.82
C LYS A 2 20.77 -40.25 -22.28
N ARG A 3 20.73 -41.59 -22.36
CA ARG A 3 19.62 -42.43 -21.85
C ARG A 3 19.57 -42.48 -20.32
N ILE A 4 20.74 -42.55 -19.67
CA ILE A 4 20.88 -42.60 -18.21
C ILE A 4 20.48 -41.24 -17.62
N ILE A 5 20.92 -40.14 -18.23
CA ILE A 5 20.55 -38.77 -17.84
C ILE A 5 19.02 -38.57 -17.91
N LYS A 6 18.36 -39.04 -18.98
CA LYS A 6 16.89 -38.96 -19.11
C LYS A 6 16.15 -39.76 -18.04
N GLN A 7 16.63 -40.95 -17.68
CA GLN A 7 15.99 -41.77 -16.64
C GLN A 7 16.20 -41.22 -15.23
N VAL A 8 17.37 -40.65 -14.94
CA VAL A 8 17.62 -39.96 -13.67
C VAL A 8 16.73 -38.72 -13.55
N PHE A 9 16.59 -37.93 -14.62
CA PHE A 9 15.72 -36.76 -14.63
C PHE A 9 14.24 -37.15 -14.46
N PHE A 10 13.79 -38.20 -15.15
CA PHE A 10 12.42 -38.68 -15.03
C PHE A 10 12.13 -39.25 -13.63
N GLY A 11 13.10 -39.95 -13.03
CA GLY A 11 13.00 -40.43 -11.65
C GLY A 11 12.93 -39.29 -10.63
N LEU A 12 13.72 -38.24 -10.80
CA LEU A 12 13.69 -37.05 -9.94
C LEU A 12 12.32 -36.33 -10.03
N VAL A 13 11.80 -36.13 -11.24
CA VAL A 13 10.49 -35.50 -11.47
C VAL A 13 9.36 -36.34 -10.89
N LEU A 14 9.42 -37.67 -11.05
CA LEU A 14 8.41 -38.59 -10.49
C LEU A 14 8.43 -38.59 -8.96
N MET A 15 9.61 -38.55 -8.34
CA MET A 15 9.76 -38.48 -6.88
C MET A 15 9.12 -37.20 -6.33
N VAL A 16 9.40 -36.05 -6.96
CA VAL A 16 8.82 -34.75 -6.59
C VAL A 16 7.29 -34.72 -6.81
N ALA A 17 6.80 -35.37 -7.88
CA ALA A 17 5.37 -35.44 -8.18
C ALA A 17 4.59 -36.39 -7.25
N LEU A 18 5.21 -37.48 -6.78
CA LEU A 18 4.61 -38.45 -5.86
C LEU A 18 4.60 -37.95 -4.42
N THR A 19 5.61 -37.16 -4.01
CA THR A 19 5.56 -36.40 -2.76
C THR A 19 4.72 -35.15 -3.00
N GLY A 20 3.40 -35.32 -3.05
CA GLY A 20 2.46 -34.21 -3.26
C GLY A 20 2.65 -33.11 -2.22
N MET A 21 3.54 -32.16 -2.49
CA MET A 21 3.75 -30.97 -1.67
C MET A 21 2.47 -30.15 -1.79
N LYS A 22 1.59 -30.31 -0.81
CA LYS A 22 0.50 -29.38 -0.56
C LYS A 22 1.15 -28.09 -0.10
N VAL A 23 1.52 -27.22 -1.05
CA VAL A 23 1.90 -25.85 -0.75
C VAL A 23 0.64 -25.18 -0.22
N LYS A 24 0.50 -25.13 1.11
CA LYS A 24 -0.53 -24.34 1.75
C LYS A 24 -0.09 -22.89 1.61
N ALA A 25 -0.71 -22.17 0.70
CA ALA A 25 -0.59 -20.72 0.65
C ALA A 25 -1.01 -20.21 2.03
N THR A 26 -0.06 -19.74 2.81
CA THR A 26 -0.36 -19.02 4.05
C THR A 26 -0.74 -17.61 3.62
N SER A 27 -2.00 -17.41 3.25
CA SER A 27 -2.55 -16.06 3.25
C SER A 27 -2.68 -15.69 4.72
N ALA A 28 -1.72 -14.93 5.24
CA ALA A 28 -1.96 -14.24 6.49
C ALA A 28 -3.24 -13.41 6.29
N PRO A 29 -4.27 -13.56 7.15
CA PRO A 29 -5.44 -12.71 7.04
C PRO A 29 -4.97 -11.26 7.24
N LEU A 30 -5.21 -10.43 6.23
CA LEU A 30 -5.00 -8.99 6.36
C LEU A 30 -5.87 -8.53 7.53
N LYS A 31 -5.23 -7.95 8.55
CA LYS A 31 -5.96 -7.39 9.67
C LYS A 31 -6.73 -6.18 9.12
N PRO A 32 -8.06 -6.12 9.25
CA PRO A 32 -8.78 -4.91 8.89
C PRO A 32 -8.25 -3.77 9.75
N GLU A 33 -7.79 -2.71 9.10
CA GLU A 33 -7.52 -1.44 9.76
C GLU A 33 -8.87 -0.83 10.13
N ILE A 34 -9.03 -0.48 11.40
CA ILE A 34 -10.22 0.20 11.90
C ILE A 34 -9.76 1.63 12.16
N GLU A 35 -10.21 2.55 11.32
CA GLU A 35 -9.98 3.97 11.55
C GLU A 35 -10.80 4.43 12.76
N PRO A 36 -10.23 5.28 13.62
CA PRO A 36 -10.97 5.89 14.71
C PRO A 36 -12.07 6.82 14.17
N GLU A 37 -13.10 7.06 14.98
CA GLU A 37 -14.11 8.07 14.66
C GLU A 37 -13.44 9.46 14.63
N LEU A 38 -13.77 10.26 13.61
CA LEU A 38 -13.29 11.63 13.50
C LEU A 38 -14.08 12.51 14.50
N GLU A 39 -13.35 13.20 15.37
CA GLU A 39 -13.91 14.13 16.34
C GLU A 39 -13.44 15.56 16.03
N LEU A 40 -14.27 16.55 16.34
CA LEU A 40 -13.84 17.95 16.28
C LEU A 40 -12.94 18.26 17.47
N GLU A 41 -11.72 18.71 17.19
CA GLU A 41 -10.79 19.16 18.21
C GLU A 41 -11.11 20.60 18.64
N SER A 42 -10.73 20.97 19.87
CA SER A 42 -11.08 22.28 20.45
C SER A 42 -10.62 23.48 19.60
N TRP A 43 -9.47 23.38 18.93
CA TRP A 43 -8.95 24.45 18.07
C TRP A 43 -9.81 24.67 16.82
N MET A 44 -10.51 23.64 16.34
CA MET A 44 -11.35 23.72 15.14
C MET A 44 -12.59 24.58 15.39
N ILE A 45 -13.08 24.60 16.62
CA ILE A 45 -14.32 25.29 17.03
C ILE A 45 -14.05 26.58 17.81
N ASP A 46 -12.81 26.83 18.21
CA ASP A 46 -12.42 28.05 18.91
C ASP A 46 -12.26 29.19 17.90
N GLU A 47 -13.26 30.08 17.84
CA GLU A 47 -13.23 31.28 17.00
C GLU A 47 -11.98 32.14 17.24
N SER A 48 -11.47 32.19 18.48
CA SER A 48 -10.28 32.96 18.81
C SER A 48 -9.00 32.41 18.18
N PHE A 49 -8.99 31.13 17.80
CA PHE A 49 -7.89 30.51 17.05
C PHE A 49 -7.78 31.11 15.64
N TRP A 50 -8.91 31.41 15.01
CA TRP A 50 -9.00 31.92 13.64
C TRP A 50 -9.00 33.45 13.54
N TYR A 51 -9.53 34.12 14.57
CA TYR A 51 -9.66 35.59 14.60
C TYR A 51 -8.56 36.28 15.43
N GLN A 52 -7.39 35.65 15.62
CA GLN A 52 -6.23 36.38 16.15
C GLN A 52 -6.02 37.63 15.29
N LEU A 53 -6.00 38.79 15.96
CA LEU A 53 -6.05 40.16 15.45
C LEU A 53 -5.27 40.39 14.12
N PRO A 54 -5.67 41.39 13.31
CA PRO A 54 -5.16 41.66 11.95
C PRO A 54 -3.72 42.23 11.94
N GLY A 55 -2.83 41.70 12.75
CA GLY A 55 -1.40 41.90 12.63
C GLY A 55 -0.90 41.05 11.46
N GLU A 56 -0.80 41.68 10.30
CA GLU A 56 -0.15 41.20 9.08
C GLU A 56 -0.22 39.68 8.89
N LEU A 57 -1.35 39.19 8.38
CA LEU A 57 -1.37 37.90 7.70
C LEU A 57 -0.32 37.98 6.59
N THR A 58 0.82 37.32 6.80
CA THR A 58 1.85 37.24 5.76
C THR A 58 1.23 36.48 4.60
N PRO A 59 1.33 36.98 3.36
CA PRO A 59 0.91 36.22 2.20
C PRO A 59 1.60 34.85 2.24
N ALA A 60 0.85 33.78 2.07
CA ALA A 60 1.45 32.46 1.88
C ALA A 60 2.45 32.58 0.72
N THR A 61 3.70 32.16 0.96
CA THR A 61 4.76 32.16 -0.04
C THR A 61 4.85 30.80 -0.73
N ASP A 62 3.79 30.01 -0.63
CA ASP A 62 3.72 28.68 -1.21
C ASP A 62 3.66 28.78 -2.73
N ASP A 63 4.28 27.82 -3.40
CA ASP A 63 4.17 27.68 -4.84
C ASP A 63 2.69 27.47 -5.24
N ALA A 64 2.35 27.84 -6.47
CA ALA A 64 1.02 27.56 -7.00
C ALA A 64 0.76 26.05 -6.96
N LEU A 65 -0.34 25.65 -6.33
CA LEU A 65 -0.76 24.25 -6.36
C LEU A 65 -1.13 23.86 -7.79
N GLU A 66 -0.49 22.81 -8.29
CA GLU A 66 -0.74 22.23 -9.61
C GLU A 66 -1.29 20.81 -9.46
N ILE A 67 -2.05 20.36 -10.46
CA ILE A 67 -2.47 18.96 -10.52
C ILE A 67 -1.30 18.13 -11.02
N GLU A 68 -0.80 17.25 -10.16
CA GLU A 68 0.32 16.38 -10.48
C GLU A 68 -0.16 15.11 -11.22
N ALA A 69 0.72 14.51 -12.02
CA ALA A 69 0.36 13.36 -12.87
C ALA A 69 -0.21 12.18 -12.07
N TRP A 70 0.35 11.89 -10.89
CA TRP A 70 -0.14 10.80 -10.03
C TRP A 70 -1.59 11.00 -9.56
N MET A 71 -2.10 12.24 -9.54
CA MET A 71 -3.48 12.52 -9.12
C MET A 71 -4.51 12.15 -10.18
N THR A 72 -4.09 11.99 -11.45
CA THR A 72 -5.01 11.84 -12.60
C THR A 72 -4.69 10.70 -13.54
N ASP A 73 -3.46 10.21 -13.54
CA ASP A 73 -3.04 9.08 -14.36
C ASP A 73 -3.38 7.77 -13.63
N ASP A 74 -4.37 7.04 -14.16
CA ASP A 74 -4.83 5.76 -13.63
C ASP A 74 -3.70 4.74 -13.48
N SER A 75 -2.62 4.84 -14.26
CA SER A 75 -1.49 3.92 -14.16
C SER A 75 -0.77 3.97 -12.81
N TYR A 76 -0.94 5.03 -12.01
CA TYR A 76 -0.40 5.14 -10.65
C TYR A 76 -1.23 4.39 -9.60
N TRP A 77 -2.45 3.96 -9.93
CA TRP A 77 -3.41 3.37 -8.98
C TRP A 77 -3.89 1.95 -9.36
N GLN A 78 -3.39 1.42 -10.48
CA GLN A 78 -3.65 0.06 -10.97
C GLN A 78 -2.71 -0.97 -10.33
#